data_AF-A0A938MBT5-F1
#
_entry.id   AF-A0A938MBT5-F1
#
_cell.length_a   1.000
_cell.length_b   1.000
_cell.length_c   1.000
_cell.angle_alpha   90.00
_cell.angle_beta   90.00
_cell.angle_gamma   90.00
#
_symmetry.space_group_name_H-M   'P 1'
#
loop_
_entity.id
_entity.type
_entity.pdbx_description
1 polymer ?
#
loop_
_entity_poly.entity_id
_entity_poly.type
_entity_poly.pdbx_seq_one_letter_code
_entity_poly.pdbx_strand_id
1 'polypeptide(L)'
;MERRAHGFGVGVNQAFGFYTYLAQATVWQPLLAARRALKEGKNDEAASHVAEAGKQLAAQTEMLKAVYAQLEPRKRYKTEVTPQLLTDAVQKLEGLKPKMELVRIETELKATLKRFEERPFKPHYQSGKMKVAVYVPPAAEGAVTGAVGLRDALAQDPQVEVKEVQNLSLGTLQRHDVLVFPACTKMPAADLARIADVRRYVADFGGGIYVQHNSVGHPRFPLRGSMFPEVARFAERLDSNRVTVVRDHPLVKGHRLDEVLEHMYFDHMALDLKGASGVAVLADAETKAPVVIAGQVGRGRVVLDGSIAYVSLRTKDGKALADKLGKTSDFEHAAYGFSAELLRNAVRWLCGAE
;
A
#
# COMPACT_ATOMS: atom_id res chain seq x y z
N MET A 1 45.94 -11.93 8.99
CA MET A 1 44.52 -12.32 9.16
C MET A 1 43.73 -11.03 9.42
N GLU A 2 43.48 -10.25 8.37
CA GLU A 2 42.77 -8.96 8.45
C GLU A 2 41.32 -9.15 8.02
N ARG A 3 40.36 -8.99 8.94
CA ARG A 3 38.93 -8.92 8.60
C ARG A 3 38.57 -7.47 8.31
N ARG A 4 38.30 -7.15 7.05
CA ARG A 4 37.71 -5.89 6.63
C ARG A 4 36.27 -5.78 7.17
N ALA A 5 35.99 -4.76 7.95
CA ALA A 5 34.64 -4.34 8.27
C ALA A 5 34.00 -3.71 7.02
N HIS A 6 32.94 -4.33 6.53
CA HIS A 6 32.00 -3.73 5.58
C HIS A 6 30.65 -3.67 6.28
N GLY A 7 30.17 -2.47 6.60
CA GLY A 7 28.84 -2.29 7.18
C GLY A 7 28.59 -0.85 7.59
N PHE A 8 27.41 -0.34 7.19
CA PHE A 8 26.82 0.98 7.48
C PHE A 8 27.14 2.12 6.50
N GLY A 9 26.71 1.94 5.25
CA GLY A 9 26.65 2.99 4.22
C GLY A 9 25.22 3.43 3.81
N VAL A 10 24.17 3.14 4.60
CA VAL A 10 22.76 3.34 4.17
C VAL A 10 21.98 4.39 5.00
N GLY A 11 22.58 4.99 6.04
CA GLY A 11 21.82 5.71 7.08
C GLY A 11 21.38 7.15 6.81
N VAL A 12 22.04 7.91 5.92
CA VAL A 12 21.82 9.36 5.84
C VAL A 12 20.77 9.75 4.79
N ASN A 13 20.84 9.17 3.59
CA ASN A 13 19.93 9.51 2.50
C ASN A 13 18.49 9.03 2.75
N GLN A 14 18.32 7.90 3.47
CA GLN A 14 16.99 7.39 3.84
C GLN A 14 16.35 8.23 4.96
N ALA A 15 17.13 8.65 5.97
CA ALA A 15 16.65 9.54 7.02
C ALA A 15 16.26 10.90 6.43
N PHE A 16 17.13 11.50 5.61
CA PHE A 16 16.84 12.77 4.94
C PHE A 16 15.59 12.68 4.04
N GLY A 17 15.48 11.62 3.23
CA GLY A 17 14.31 11.34 2.41
C GLY A 17 13.01 11.23 3.22
N PHE A 18 13.06 10.55 4.37
CA PHE A 18 11.94 10.42 5.30
C PHE A 18 11.52 11.76 5.91
N TYR A 19 12.46 12.61 6.33
CA TYR A 19 12.15 13.92 6.88
C TYR A 19 11.61 14.90 5.83
N THR A 20 12.16 14.89 4.61
CA THR A 20 11.58 15.67 3.50
C THR A 20 10.17 15.22 3.14
N TYR A 21 9.88 13.93 3.26
CA TYR A 21 8.55 13.37 3.01
C TYR A 21 7.53 13.79 4.08
N LEU A 22 7.91 13.72 5.37
CA LEU A 22 7.07 14.21 6.47
C LEU A 22 6.81 15.71 6.38
N ALA A 23 7.81 16.49 5.95
CA ALA A 23 7.65 17.92 5.69
C ALA A 23 6.63 18.20 4.59
N GLN A 24 6.62 17.41 3.52
CA GLN A 24 5.62 17.55 2.45
C GLN A 24 4.21 17.13 2.91
N ALA A 25 4.10 16.06 3.69
CA ALA A 25 2.82 15.53 4.16
C ALA A 25 2.11 16.49 5.15
N THR A 26 2.87 17.13 6.03
CA THR A 26 2.33 18.08 7.02
C THR A 26 1.79 19.34 6.34
N VAL A 27 2.54 19.91 5.41
CA VAL A 27 2.15 21.10 4.64
C VAL A 27 0.93 20.85 3.74
N TRP A 28 0.66 19.59 3.37
CA TRP A 28 -0.41 19.25 2.43
C TRP A 28 -1.82 19.46 3.00
N GLN A 29 -2.05 19.17 4.28
CA GLN A 29 -3.39 19.27 4.87
C GLN A 29 -3.93 20.71 4.91
N PRO A 30 -3.17 21.72 5.38
CA PRO A 30 -3.61 23.11 5.28
C PRO A 30 -3.80 23.57 3.83
N LEU A 31 -2.98 23.12 2.88
CA LEU A 31 -3.18 23.46 1.46
C LEU A 31 -4.48 22.89 0.87
N LEU A 32 -4.86 21.67 1.25
CA LEU A 32 -6.14 21.09 0.86
C LEU A 32 -7.32 21.86 1.49
N ALA A 33 -7.19 22.26 2.76
CA ALA A 33 -8.20 23.08 3.45
C ALA A 33 -8.35 24.45 2.78
N ALA A 34 -7.24 25.11 2.44
CA ALA A 34 -7.23 26.36 1.68
C ALA A 34 -7.97 26.21 0.34
N ARG A 35 -7.73 25.11 -0.40
CA ARG A 35 -8.42 24.81 -1.66
C ARG A 35 -9.94 24.68 -1.48
N ARG A 36 -10.40 24.05 -0.39
CA ARG A 36 -11.84 23.93 -0.09
C ARG A 36 -12.45 25.31 0.21
N ALA A 37 -11.82 26.08 1.09
CA ALA A 37 -12.26 27.43 1.43
C ALA A 37 -12.36 28.35 0.19
N LEU A 38 -11.40 28.27 -0.74
CA LEU A 38 -11.46 29.02 -2.01
C LEU A 38 -12.65 28.61 -2.89
N LYS A 39 -12.98 27.31 -2.97
CA LYS A 39 -14.16 26.85 -3.73
C LYS A 39 -15.47 27.36 -3.15
N GLU A 40 -15.49 27.64 -1.86
CA GLU A 40 -16.64 28.16 -1.12
C GLU A 40 -16.67 29.70 -1.10
N GLY A 41 -15.73 30.39 -1.75
CA GLY A 41 -15.63 31.85 -1.75
C GLY A 41 -15.11 32.44 -0.43
N LYS A 42 -14.56 31.62 0.46
CA LYS A 42 -14.06 32.01 1.79
C LYS A 42 -12.58 32.40 1.74
N ASN A 43 -12.29 33.58 1.20
CA ASN A 43 -10.92 34.03 0.94
C ASN A 43 -10.06 34.18 2.21
N ASP A 44 -10.64 34.68 3.31
CA ASP A 44 -9.88 34.89 4.56
C ASP A 44 -9.53 33.55 5.25
N GLU A 45 -10.43 32.57 5.20
CA GLU A 45 -10.19 31.21 5.70
C GLU A 45 -9.11 30.51 4.87
N ALA A 46 -9.16 30.66 3.53
CA ALA A 46 -8.11 30.16 2.66
C ALA A 46 -6.74 30.79 2.97
N ALA A 47 -6.69 32.11 3.19
CA ALA A 47 -5.46 32.81 3.56
C ALA A 47 -4.90 32.30 4.90
N SER A 48 -5.76 32.05 5.88
CA SER A 48 -5.38 31.46 7.16
C SER A 48 -4.75 30.07 7.01
N HIS A 49 -5.35 29.21 6.18
CA HIS A 49 -4.81 27.88 5.89
C HIS A 49 -3.48 27.92 5.12
N VAL A 50 -3.29 28.87 4.21
CA VAL A 50 -2.01 29.08 3.53
C VAL A 50 -0.95 29.59 4.50
N ALA A 51 -1.29 30.51 5.40
CA ALA A 51 -0.38 30.98 6.45
C ALA A 51 0.05 29.83 7.37
N GLU A 52 -0.86 28.93 7.71
CA GLU A 52 -0.57 27.72 8.50
C GLU A 52 0.36 26.76 7.75
N ALA A 53 0.12 26.53 6.45
CA ALA A 53 1.04 25.76 5.60
C ALA A 53 2.46 26.35 5.62
N GLY A 54 2.56 27.68 5.55
CA GLY A 54 3.83 28.42 5.62
C GLY A 54 4.55 28.24 6.96
N LYS A 55 3.83 28.33 8.08
CA LYS A 55 4.39 28.08 9.43
C LYS A 55 4.90 26.65 9.56
N GLN A 56 4.14 25.69 9.07
CA GLN A 56 4.54 24.28 9.10
C GLN A 56 5.78 24.03 8.24
N LEU A 57 5.84 24.60 7.04
CA LEU A 57 7.02 24.51 6.18
C LEU A 57 8.27 25.12 6.85
N ALA A 58 8.13 26.29 7.49
CA ALA A 58 9.23 26.94 8.21
C ALA A 58 9.73 26.07 9.38
N ALA A 59 8.82 25.55 10.20
CA ALA A 59 9.15 24.66 11.31
C ALA A 59 9.87 23.38 10.84
N GLN A 60 9.39 22.78 9.74
CA GLN A 60 10.01 21.60 9.14
C GLN A 60 11.40 21.90 8.56
N THR A 61 11.58 23.10 8.00
CA THR A 61 12.88 23.56 7.49
C THR A 61 13.89 23.70 8.63
N GLU A 62 13.51 24.29 9.76
CA GLU A 62 14.38 24.39 10.94
C GLU A 62 14.70 23.01 11.54
N MET A 63 13.73 22.10 11.59
CA MET A 63 13.96 20.72 11.99
C MET A 63 14.97 20.02 11.06
N LEU A 64 14.83 20.17 9.74
CA LEU A 64 15.76 19.61 8.76
C LEU A 64 17.17 20.19 8.92
N LYS A 65 17.30 21.50 9.16
CA LYS A 65 18.60 22.13 9.47
C LYS A 65 19.22 21.54 10.73
N ALA A 66 18.44 21.33 11.79
CA ALA A 66 18.92 20.73 13.03
C ALA A 66 19.37 19.26 12.83
N VAL A 67 18.59 18.46 12.09
CA VAL A 67 18.97 17.09 11.71
C VAL A 67 20.26 17.11 10.88
N TYR A 68 20.37 18.01 9.90
CA TYR A 68 21.57 18.13 9.07
C TYR A 68 22.80 18.53 9.88
N ALA A 69 22.69 19.49 10.79
CA ALA A 69 23.78 19.91 11.68
C ALA A 69 24.27 18.76 12.58
N GLN A 70 23.37 17.88 13.03
CA GLN A 70 23.73 16.67 13.78
C GLN A 70 24.44 15.60 12.93
N LEU A 71 24.23 15.63 11.61
CA LEU A 71 24.86 14.72 10.65
C LEU A 71 26.22 15.24 10.14
N GLU A 72 26.47 16.54 10.24
CA GLU A 72 27.68 17.23 9.76
C GLU A 72 29.03 16.71 10.31
N PRO A 73 29.14 16.18 11.56
CA PRO A 73 30.39 15.58 12.04
C PRO A 73 30.78 14.29 11.28
N ARG A 74 29.87 13.68 10.50
CA ARG A 74 30.12 12.43 9.75
C ARG A 74 30.44 12.72 8.28
N LYS A 75 31.52 13.47 8.04
CA LYS A 75 32.00 13.79 6.69
C LYS A 75 32.40 12.55 5.89
N ARG A 76 31.56 12.14 4.95
CA ARG A 76 31.92 11.64 3.61
C ARG A 76 30.65 11.57 2.80
N TYR A 77 30.35 12.62 2.03
CA TYR A 77 29.90 12.61 0.63
C TYR A 77 29.73 14.07 0.19
N LYS A 78 30.43 14.45 -0.87
CA LYS A 78 30.43 15.79 -1.48
C LYS A 78 29.20 15.92 -2.38
N THR A 79 28.16 16.58 -1.89
CA THR A 79 27.28 17.42 -2.70
C THR A 79 26.97 18.62 -1.85
N GLU A 80 27.67 19.72 -2.11
CA GLU A 80 27.57 20.96 -1.34
C GLU A 80 26.24 21.64 -1.64
N VAL A 81 25.26 21.46 -0.76
CA VAL A 81 24.24 22.49 -0.52
C VAL A 81 24.86 23.43 0.48
N THR A 82 25.34 24.59 0.02
CA THR A 82 25.99 25.56 0.91
C THR A 82 24.93 26.32 1.73
N PRO A 83 25.23 26.72 2.98
CA PRO A 83 24.36 27.59 3.78
C PRO A 83 23.94 28.86 3.04
N GLN A 84 24.77 29.35 2.11
CA GLN A 84 24.47 30.46 1.23
C GLN A 84 23.24 30.22 0.35
N LEU A 85 23.03 28.99 -0.14
CA LEU A 85 21.92 28.63 -1.03
C LEU A 85 20.55 28.64 -0.30
N LEU A 86 20.56 28.31 1.00
CA LEU A 86 19.40 28.38 1.89
C LEU A 86 19.13 29.83 2.34
N THR A 87 20.18 30.59 2.65
CA THR A 87 20.07 32.02 2.99
C THR A 87 19.57 32.83 1.80
N ASP A 88 20.03 32.55 0.57
CA ASP A 88 19.56 33.18 -0.66
C ASP A 88 18.10 32.82 -0.97
N ALA A 89 17.65 31.60 -0.63
CA ALA A 89 16.25 31.19 -0.77
C ALA A 89 15.34 31.90 0.25
N VAL A 90 15.80 32.09 1.49
CA VAL A 90 15.06 32.80 2.55
C VAL A 90 15.03 34.31 2.28
N GLN A 91 16.14 34.93 1.87
CA GLN A 91 16.17 36.34 1.47
C GLN A 91 15.35 36.61 0.21
N LYS A 92 15.30 35.66 -0.73
CA LYS A 92 14.36 35.70 -1.86
C LYS A 92 12.90 35.56 -1.43
N LEU A 93 12.58 35.03 -0.25
CA LEU A 93 11.22 34.94 0.28
C LEU A 93 10.82 36.20 1.08
N GLU A 94 11.76 36.81 1.80
CA GLU A 94 11.53 38.01 2.62
C GLU A 94 11.39 39.30 1.79
N GLY A 95 11.95 39.36 0.58
CA GLY A 95 11.86 40.51 -0.33
C GLY A 95 10.59 40.57 -1.21
N LEU A 96 9.69 39.60 -1.08
CA LEU A 96 8.56 39.44 -2.00
C LEU A 96 7.33 40.20 -1.49
N LYS A 97 6.90 41.21 -2.26
CA LYS A 97 5.62 41.90 -2.00
C LYS A 97 4.48 40.87 -1.90
N PRO A 98 3.74 40.80 -0.78
CA PRO A 98 2.85 39.68 -0.46
C PRO A 98 1.84 39.30 -1.54
N LYS A 99 1.34 40.28 -2.32
CA LYS A 99 0.29 40.02 -3.33
C LYS A 99 0.78 39.40 -4.63
N MET A 100 1.97 39.74 -5.10
CA MET A 100 2.43 39.31 -6.43
C MET A 100 2.96 37.87 -6.41
N GLU A 101 3.57 37.47 -5.30
CA GLU A 101 4.11 36.12 -5.13
C GLU A 101 3.09 35.14 -4.58
N LEU A 102 2.06 35.56 -3.83
CA LEU A 102 0.90 34.71 -3.59
C LEU A 102 0.22 34.32 -4.91
N VAL A 103 0.05 35.26 -5.84
CA VAL A 103 -0.50 34.96 -7.17
C VAL A 103 0.43 34.04 -7.95
N ARG A 104 1.75 34.23 -7.86
CA ARG A 104 2.74 33.34 -8.51
C ARG A 104 2.75 31.94 -7.90
N ILE A 105 2.80 31.82 -6.58
CA ILE A 105 2.73 30.54 -5.85
C ILE A 105 1.40 29.86 -6.16
N GLU A 106 0.28 30.58 -6.11
CA GLU A 106 -1.04 30.04 -6.48
C GLU A 106 -1.05 29.58 -7.93
N THR A 107 -0.44 30.33 -8.85
CA THR A 107 -0.32 29.95 -10.27
C THR A 107 0.56 28.72 -10.45
N GLU A 108 1.71 28.64 -9.76
CA GLU A 108 2.61 27.49 -9.78
C GLU A 108 1.97 26.25 -9.12
N LEU A 109 1.22 26.42 -8.03
CA LEU A 109 0.47 25.36 -7.35
C LEU A 109 -0.69 24.87 -8.22
N LYS A 110 -1.47 25.79 -8.80
CA LYS A 110 -2.52 25.48 -9.77
C LYS A 110 -1.95 24.80 -11.00
N ALA A 111 -0.82 25.26 -11.55
CA ALA A 111 -0.15 24.63 -12.67
C ALA A 111 0.43 23.25 -12.31
N THR A 112 0.89 23.05 -11.07
CA THR A 112 1.40 21.76 -10.59
C THR A 112 0.27 20.77 -10.32
N LEU A 113 -0.82 21.22 -9.69
CA LEU A 113 -2.06 20.47 -9.53
C LEU A 113 -2.67 20.11 -10.88
N LYS A 114 -2.77 21.08 -11.79
CA LYS A 114 -3.22 20.88 -13.16
C LYS A 114 -2.31 19.91 -13.90
N ARG A 115 -0.97 20.01 -13.78
CA ARG A 115 -0.05 19.00 -14.34
C ARG A 115 -0.19 17.61 -13.71
N PHE A 116 -0.65 17.51 -12.46
CA PHE A 116 -0.97 16.24 -11.80
C PHE A 116 -2.34 15.68 -12.20
N GLU A 117 -3.32 16.56 -12.41
CA GLU A 117 -4.69 16.24 -12.85
C GLU A 117 -4.70 15.88 -14.35
N GLU A 118 -3.96 16.62 -15.18
CA GLU A 118 -3.85 16.47 -16.63
C GLU A 118 -2.74 15.51 -17.07
N ARG A 119 -1.85 15.07 -16.18
CA ARG A 119 -0.89 14.01 -16.53
C ARG A 119 -1.76 12.82 -16.96
N PRO A 120 -1.74 12.43 -18.26
CA PRO A 120 -2.55 11.32 -18.71
C PRO A 120 -2.11 10.13 -17.87
N PHE A 121 -3.04 9.65 -17.05
CA PHE A 121 -2.83 8.46 -16.26
C PHE A 121 -2.57 7.35 -17.27
N LYS A 122 -1.32 6.94 -17.37
CA LYS A 122 -1.02 5.67 -17.98
C LYS A 122 -1.27 4.64 -16.88
N PRO A 123 -2.16 3.65 -17.10
CA PRO A 123 -2.22 2.49 -16.22
C PRO A 123 -0.81 2.03 -15.91
N HIS A 124 -0.56 1.64 -14.65
CA HIS A 124 0.78 1.22 -14.22
C HIS A 124 1.33 0.12 -15.14
N TYR A 125 0.43 -0.76 -15.57
CA TYR A 125 0.65 -1.70 -16.65
C TYR A 125 0.52 -1.04 -18.04
N GLN A 126 1.67 -0.83 -18.70
CA GLN A 126 1.71 -0.26 -20.05
C GLN A 126 1.90 -1.30 -21.15
N SER A 127 2.61 -2.40 -20.84
CA SER A 127 2.82 -3.58 -21.69
C SER A 127 3.82 -4.52 -21.00
N GLY A 128 3.86 -5.79 -21.39
CA GLY A 128 4.86 -6.76 -20.95
C GLY A 128 4.38 -7.66 -19.82
N LYS A 129 5.27 -8.04 -18.89
CA LYS A 129 4.89 -8.82 -17.71
C LYS A 129 4.33 -7.90 -16.62
N MET A 130 3.24 -8.31 -15.99
CA MET A 130 2.67 -7.68 -14.81
C MET A 130 3.65 -7.85 -13.63
N LYS A 131 4.11 -6.75 -13.04
CA LYS A 131 5.04 -6.76 -11.92
C LYS A 131 4.26 -6.84 -10.62
N VAL A 132 4.36 -7.96 -9.92
CA VAL A 132 3.61 -8.21 -8.68
C VAL A 132 4.56 -8.27 -7.51
N ALA A 133 4.32 -7.43 -6.50
CA ALA A 133 5.00 -7.51 -5.22
C ALA A 133 4.22 -8.40 -4.27
N VAL A 134 4.86 -9.39 -3.63
CA VAL A 134 4.29 -10.14 -2.49
C VAL A 134 4.96 -9.63 -1.22
N TYR A 135 4.17 -9.15 -0.26
CA TYR A 135 4.73 -8.64 0.99
C TYR A 135 5.20 -9.78 1.91
N VAL A 136 6.48 -9.73 2.27
CA VAL A 136 7.15 -10.67 3.18
C VAL A 136 7.96 -9.86 4.19
N PRO A 137 7.44 -9.57 5.39
CA PRO A 137 8.21 -8.82 6.39
C PRO A 137 9.44 -9.59 6.84
N PRO A 138 10.47 -8.92 7.38
CA PRO A 138 11.60 -9.58 8.03
C PRO A 138 11.11 -10.54 9.12
N ALA A 139 11.60 -11.79 9.10
CA ALA A 139 11.12 -12.86 9.99
C ALA A 139 11.22 -12.55 11.49
N ALA A 140 12.18 -11.71 11.89
CA ALA A 140 12.33 -11.28 13.28
C ALA A 140 11.21 -10.35 13.77
N GLU A 141 10.59 -9.62 12.84
CA GLU A 141 9.71 -8.48 13.16
C GLU A 141 8.27 -8.67 12.67
N GLY A 142 8.04 -9.59 11.72
CA GLY A 142 6.72 -9.87 11.16
C GLY A 142 6.31 -11.33 11.22
N ALA A 143 5.02 -11.56 11.00
CA ALA A 143 4.43 -12.88 10.85
C ALA A 143 3.35 -12.79 9.77
N VAL A 144 3.67 -13.38 8.62
CA VAL A 144 2.76 -13.61 7.50
C VAL A 144 2.62 -15.11 7.28
N THR A 145 1.48 -15.51 6.75
CA THR A 145 1.26 -16.88 6.27
C THR A 145 0.69 -16.78 4.86
N GLY A 146 1.10 -17.70 3.99
CA GLY A 146 0.68 -17.80 2.60
C GLY A 146 1.58 -17.14 1.59
N ALA A 147 2.60 -16.38 2.03
CA ALA A 147 3.41 -15.61 1.11
C ALA A 147 4.11 -16.50 0.06
N VAL A 148 4.60 -17.67 0.48
CA VAL A 148 5.26 -18.64 -0.42
C VAL A 148 4.23 -19.24 -1.37
N GLY A 149 3.09 -19.70 -0.84
CA GLY A 149 2.02 -20.30 -1.65
C GLY A 149 1.42 -19.35 -2.69
N LEU A 150 1.22 -18.07 -2.32
CA LEU A 150 0.74 -17.02 -3.22
C LEU A 150 1.78 -16.70 -4.30
N ARG A 151 3.05 -16.54 -3.92
CA ARG A 151 4.15 -16.29 -4.85
C ARG A 151 4.28 -17.41 -5.87
N ASP A 152 4.27 -18.65 -5.41
CA ASP A 152 4.47 -19.81 -6.27
C ASP A 152 3.30 -20.01 -7.23
N ALA A 153 2.06 -19.76 -6.79
CA ALA A 153 0.90 -19.78 -7.67
C ALA A 153 0.96 -18.70 -8.76
N LEU A 154 1.40 -17.49 -8.40
CA LEU A 154 1.56 -16.39 -9.36
C LEU A 154 2.71 -16.63 -10.34
N ALA A 155 3.80 -17.27 -9.89
CA ALA A 155 4.95 -17.59 -10.72
C ALA A 155 4.64 -18.62 -11.83
N GLN A 156 3.52 -19.35 -11.72
CA GLN A 156 3.04 -20.25 -12.78
C GLN A 156 2.42 -19.50 -13.97
N ASP A 157 2.10 -18.21 -13.82
CA ASP A 157 1.58 -17.39 -14.89
C ASP A 157 2.73 -16.74 -15.70
N PRO A 158 2.92 -17.08 -16.99
CA PRO A 158 4.03 -16.57 -17.78
C PRO A 158 3.97 -15.04 -17.99
N GLN A 159 2.80 -14.42 -17.79
CA GLN A 159 2.60 -12.97 -17.89
C GLN A 159 2.88 -12.24 -16.59
N VAL A 160 3.24 -12.93 -15.50
CA VAL A 160 3.51 -12.33 -14.20
C VAL A 160 5.00 -12.40 -13.87
N GLU A 161 5.56 -11.28 -13.40
CA GLU A 161 6.87 -11.19 -12.75
C GLU A 161 6.65 -10.94 -11.25
N VAL A 162 6.88 -11.96 -10.43
CA VAL A 162 6.67 -11.87 -8.98
C VAL A 162 7.97 -11.51 -8.26
N LYS A 163 7.90 -10.56 -7.32
CA LYS A 163 9.00 -10.22 -6.40
C LYS A 163 8.51 -10.14 -4.98
N GLU A 164 9.30 -10.63 -4.04
CA GLU A 164 9.06 -10.40 -2.62
C GLU A 164 9.53 -9.00 -2.23
N VAL A 165 8.75 -8.32 -1.39
CA VAL A 165 9.12 -7.02 -0.83
C VAL A 165 9.01 -7.05 0.69
N GLN A 166 10.01 -6.46 1.36
CA GLN A 166 10.10 -6.43 2.82
C GLN A 166 9.83 -5.04 3.41
N ASN A 167 9.55 -4.04 2.58
CA ASN A 167 9.21 -2.70 3.03
C ASN A 167 8.06 -2.13 2.21
N LEU A 168 7.16 -1.42 2.88
CA LEU A 168 5.97 -0.82 2.25
C LEU A 168 6.18 0.64 1.85
N SER A 169 7.43 1.06 1.61
CA SER A 169 7.69 2.45 1.19
C SER A 169 7.12 2.71 -0.19
N LEU A 170 6.59 3.92 -0.40
CA LEU A 170 5.98 4.30 -1.68
C LEU A 170 6.91 4.06 -2.88
N GLY A 171 8.20 4.37 -2.75
CA GLY A 171 9.18 4.14 -3.82
C GLY A 171 9.41 2.66 -4.16
N THR A 172 9.17 1.73 -3.22
CA THR A 172 9.16 0.29 -3.49
C THR A 172 7.87 -0.12 -4.19
N LEU A 173 6.72 0.37 -3.72
CA LEU A 173 5.42 0.01 -4.26
C LEU A 173 5.24 0.46 -5.71
N GLN A 174 5.67 1.69 -6.05
CA GLN A 174 5.60 2.25 -7.41
C GLN A 174 6.43 1.50 -8.47
N ARG A 175 7.27 0.54 -8.08
CA ARG A 175 7.98 -0.34 -9.02
C ARG A 175 7.14 -1.53 -9.48
N HIS A 176 5.96 -1.70 -8.92
CA HIS A 176 5.09 -2.85 -9.13
C HIS A 176 3.68 -2.38 -9.50
N ASP A 177 3.00 -3.17 -10.33
CA ASP A 177 1.63 -2.91 -10.78
C ASP A 177 0.61 -3.34 -9.72
N VAL A 178 0.93 -4.42 -8.99
CA VAL A 178 0.07 -4.98 -7.93
C VAL A 178 0.88 -5.31 -6.69
N LEU A 179 0.34 -4.98 -5.52
CA LEU A 179 0.77 -5.50 -4.22
C LEU A 179 -0.17 -6.63 -3.78
N VAL A 180 0.38 -7.80 -3.49
CA VAL A 180 -0.31 -8.92 -2.83
C VAL A 180 0.11 -8.91 -1.37
N PHE A 181 -0.88 -8.80 -0.50
CA PHE A 181 -0.73 -8.68 0.94
C PHE A 181 -1.29 -9.95 1.62
N PRO A 182 -0.42 -10.91 2.01
CA PRO A 182 -0.84 -12.19 2.58
C PRO A 182 -1.51 -12.03 3.96
N ALA A 183 -1.97 -13.15 4.52
CA ALA A 183 -2.54 -13.19 5.85
C ALA A 183 -1.50 -12.79 6.91
N CYS A 184 -1.58 -11.55 7.40
CA CYS A 184 -0.61 -11.00 8.33
C CYS A 184 -1.16 -10.90 9.75
N THR A 185 -0.39 -11.33 10.74
CA THR A 185 -0.73 -11.22 12.18
C THR A 185 0.27 -10.39 12.97
N LYS A 186 1.45 -10.11 12.42
CA LYS A 186 2.46 -9.23 13.00
C LYS A 186 3.23 -8.49 11.91
N MET A 187 3.52 -7.21 12.12
CA MET A 187 4.28 -6.36 11.19
C MET A 187 5.36 -5.55 11.94
N PRO A 188 6.48 -5.21 11.28
CA PRO A 188 7.39 -4.20 11.77
C PRO A 188 6.67 -2.87 12.03
N ALA A 189 7.03 -2.18 13.11
CA ALA A 189 6.44 -0.88 13.44
C ALA A 189 6.64 0.15 12.32
N ALA A 190 7.79 0.09 11.63
CA ALA A 190 8.09 0.94 10.48
C ALA A 190 7.13 0.71 9.30
N ASP A 191 6.68 -0.53 9.08
CA ASP A 191 5.73 -0.85 7.99
C ASP A 191 4.30 -0.55 8.39
N LEU A 192 3.94 -0.69 9.67
CA LEU A 192 2.66 -0.20 10.19
C LEU A 192 2.52 1.32 9.99
N ALA A 193 3.59 2.08 10.22
CA ALA A 193 3.62 3.51 9.94
C ALA A 193 3.50 3.85 8.43
N ARG A 194 3.76 2.88 7.55
CA ARG A 194 3.69 3.02 6.08
C ARG A 194 2.37 2.57 5.47
N ILE A 195 1.35 2.21 6.26
CA ILE A 195 0.01 1.94 5.71
C ILE A 195 -0.53 3.17 4.93
N ALA A 196 -0.15 4.39 5.33
CA ALA A 196 -0.45 5.59 4.55
C ALA A 196 0.18 5.54 3.15
N ASP A 197 1.40 5.02 2.99
CA ASP A 197 2.06 4.86 1.69
C ASP A 197 1.35 3.82 0.82
N VAL A 198 0.89 2.71 1.42
CA VAL A 198 0.07 1.70 0.72
C VAL A 198 -1.21 2.32 0.19
N ARG A 199 -1.92 3.10 1.02
CA ARG A 199 -3.15 3.78 0.61
C ARG A 199 -2.89 4.79 -0.50
N ARG A 200 -1.80 5.56 -0.42
CA ARG A 200 -1.40 6.50 -1.49
C ARG A 200 -1.02 5.78 -2.78
N TYR A 201 -0.29 4.67 -2.71
CA TYR A 201 0.04 3.84 -3.86
C TYR A 201 -1.23 3.45 -4.64
N VAL A 202 -2.28 3.03 -3.95
CA VAL A 202 -3.57 2.70 -4.57
C VAL A 202 -4.28 3.99 -5.05
N ALA A 203 -4.56 4.92 -4.14
CA ALA A 203 -5.43 6.07 -4.39
C ALA A 203 -4.83 7.07 -5.39
N ASP A 204 -3.56 7.42 -5.22
CA ASP A 204 -2.89 8.51 -5.94
C ASP A 204 -2.18 8.00 -7.20
N PHE A 205 -1.60 6.79 -7.13
CA PHE A 205 -0.78 6.22 -8.21
C PHE A 205 -1.47 5.13 -9.02
N GLY A 206 -2.68 4.74 -8.64
CA GLY A 206 -3.45 3.74 -9.39
C GLY A 206 -2.91 2.33 -9.27
N GLY A 207 -2.14 2.05 -8.21
CA GLY A 207 -1.69 0.70 -7.90
C GLY A 207 -2.84 -0.24 -7.59
N GLY A 208 -2.67 -1.52 -7.93
CA GLY A 208 -3.57 -2.58 -7.52
C GLY A 208 -3.16 -3.17 -6.18
N ILE A 209 -4.12 -3.57 -5.33
CA ILE A 209 -3.81 -4.36 -4.14
C ILE A 209 -4.78 -5.52 -3.93
N TYR A 210 -4.21 -6.70 -3.63
CA TYR A 210 -4.92 -7.89 -3.18
C TYR A 210 -4.62 -8.13 -1.72
N VAL A 211 -5.62 -8.17 -0.85
CA VAL A 211 -5.46 -8.31 0.61
C VAL A 211 -6.17 -9.57 1.09
N GLN A 212 -5.46 -10.45 1.79
CA GLN A 212 -5.99 -11.77 2.12
C GLN A 212 -6.25 -12.01 3.62
N HIS A 213 -7.33 -12.74 3.90
CA HIS A 213 -7.69 -13.32 5.18
C HIS A 213 -7.58 -12.33 6.34
N ASN A 214 -6.74 -12.58 7.35
CA ASN A 214 -6.61 -11.69 8.52
C ASN A 214 -6.41 -10.23 8.11
N SER A 215 -5.66 -9.98 7.03
CA SER A 215 -5.31 -8.64 6.58
C SER A 215 -6.47 -7.82 6.01
N VAL A 216 -7.64 -8.43 5.77
CA VAL A 216 -8.87 -7.70 5.42
C VAL A 216 -9.44 -6.86 6.58
N GLY A 217 -8.84 -6.96 7.77
CA GLY A 217 -9.20 -6.17 8.94
C GLY A 217 -9.63 -6.98 10.16
N HIS A 218 -9.37 -8.29 10.17
CA HIS A 218 -9.62 -9.16 11.32
C HIS A 218 -8.86 -8.64 12.56
N PRO A 219 -9.35 -8.86 13.80
CA PRO A 219 -8.68 -8.37 15.03
C PRO A 219 -7.23 -8.84 15.24
N ARG A 220 -6.81 -9.93 14.57
CA ARG A 220 -5.41 -10.39 14.59
C ARG A 220 -4.49 -9.59 13.67
N PHE A 221 -5.02 -8.82 12.72
CA PHE A 221 -4.22 -7.96 11.88
C PHE A 221 -3.73 -6.74 12.68
N PRO A 222 -2.45 -6.34 12.58
CA PRO A 222 -1.91 -5.27 13.43
C PRO A 222 -2.65 -3.92 13.36
N LEU A 223 -3.28 -3.59 12.23
CA LEU A 223 -4.09 -2.36 12.10
C LEU A 223 -5.42 -2.43 12.89
N ARG A 224 -5.89 -3.64 13.24
CA ARG A 224 -7.21 -3.90 13.86
C ARG A 224 -8.37 -3.25 13.08
N GLY A 225 -8.25 -3.25 11.77
CA GLY A 225 -9.21 -2.68 10.83
C GLY A 225 -8.75 -2.87 9.41
N SER A 226 -9.65 -2.64 8.45
CA SER A 226 -9.33 -2.72 7.03
C SER A 226 -8.36 -1.61 6.63
N MET A 227 -7.42 -1.93 5.73
CA MET A 227 -6.61 -0.89 5.07
C MET A 227 -7.46 -0.01 4.14
N PHE A 228 -8.64 -0.50 3.72
CA PHE A 228 -9.57 0.16 2.80
C PHE A 228 -11.01 0.03 3.30
N PRO A 229 -11.36 0.69 4.43
CA PRO A 229 -12.70 0.60 5.03
C PRO A 229 -13.81 1.19 4.15
N GLU A 230 -13.46 1.97 3.12
CA GLU A 230 -14.37 2.46 2.08
C GLU A 230 -14.74 1.39 1.03
N VAL A 231 -14.01 0.26 0.99
CA VAL A 231 -14.30 -0.89 0.12
C VAL A 231 -15.08 -1.95 0.89
N ALA A 232 -14.56 -2.37 2.04
CA ALA A 232 -15.27 -3.22 3.00
C ALA A 232 -14.59 -3.21 4.36
N ARG A 233 -15.29 -3.74 5.36
CA ARG A 233 -14.77 -3.96 6.71
C ARG A 233 -14.90 -5.43 7.08
N PHE A 234 -14.09 -5.89 8.03
CA PHE A 234 -14.30 -7.19 8.64
C PHE A 234 -15.65 -7.23 9.36
N ALA A 235 -16.40 -8.32 9.19
CA ALA A 235 -17.64 -8.58 9.92
C ALA A 235 -17.42 -9.68 10.97
N GLU A 236 -17.18 -10.90 10.51
CA GLU A 236 -17.01 -12.08 11.35
C GLU A 236 -16.18 -13.16 10.67
N ARG A 237 -15.82 -14.20 11.42
CA ARG A 237 -15.19 -15.40 10.89
C ARG A 237 -16.24 -16.49 10.74
N LEU A 238 -16.23 -17.19 9.61
CA LEU A 238 -17.09 -18.34 9.33
C LEU A 238 -16.22 -19.59 9.16
N ASP A 239 -16.60 -20.68 9.82
CA ASP A 239 -15.93 -21.98 9.72
C ASP A 239 -16.53 -22.78 8.54
N SER A 240 -16.26 -22.29 7.33
CA SER A 240 -16.69 -22.88 6.05
C SER A 240 -15.58 -22.70 5.02
N ASN A 241 -15.45 -23.63 4.08
CA ASN A 241 -14.59 -23.48 2.90
C ASN A 241 -15.38 -23.26 1.60
N ARG A 242 -16.70 -23.07 1.69
CA ARG A 242 -17.61 -23.04 0.55
C ARG A 242 -18.07 -21.62 0.28
N VAL A 243 -17.91 -21.17 -0.95
CA VAL A 243 -18.34 -19.85 -1.41
C VAL A 243 -19.20 -19.97 -2.65
N THR A 244 -20.12 -19.04 -2.85
CA THR A 244 -20.98 -18.94 -4.03
C THR A 244 -20.59 -17.72 -4.85
N VAL A 245 -20.56 -17.86 -6.18
CA VAL A 245 -20.42 -16.73 -7.10
C VAL A 245 -21.70 -15.90 -7.06
N VAL A 246 -21.63 -14.67 -6.55
CA VAL A 246 -22.80 -13.77 -6.42
C VAL A 246 -22.78 -12.62 -7.42
N ARG A 247 -21.75 -12.55 -8.27
CA ARG A 247 -21.65 -11.55 -9.33
C ARG A 247 -20.81 -12.05 -10.50
N ASP A 248 -21.26 -11.74 -11.71
CA ASP A 248 -20.40 -11.83 -12.89
C ASP A 248 -19.32 -10.75 -12.83
N HIS A 249 -18.07 -11.18 -12.70
CA HIS A 249 -16.92 -10.29 -12.52
C HIS A 249 -15.67 -10.95 -13.09
N PRO A 250 -14.72 -10.21 -13.68
CA PRO A 250 -13.46 -10.76 -14.16
C PRO A 250 -12.67 -11.63 -13.16
N LEU A 251 -12.91 -11.46 -11.86
CA LEU A 251 -12.27 -12.23 -10.79
C LEU A 251 -12.65 -13.72 -10.84
N VAL A 252 -13.88 -14.02 -11.24
CA VAL A 252 -14.47 -15.37 -11.30
C VAL A 252 -14.64 -15.85 -12.74
N LYS A 253 -13.85 -15.29 -13.67
CA LYS A 253 -13.89 -15.69 -15.09
C LYS A 253 -13.73 -17.20 -15.22
N GLY A 254 -14.72 -17.84 -15.85
CA GLY A 254 -14.79 -19.30 -16.00
C GLY A 254 -15.83 -19.97 -15.12
N HIS A 255 -16.38 -19.27 -14.13
CA HIS A 255 -17.44 -19.77 -13.25
C HIS A 255 -18.77 -19.09 -13.54
N ARG A 256 -19.87 -19.80 -13.26
CA ARG A 256 -21.24 -19.31 -13.47
C ARG A 256 -21.73 -18.60 -12.21
N LEU A 257 -22.67 -17.67 -12.40
CA LEU A 257 -23.45 -17.14 -11.29
C LEU A 257 -24.12 -18.29 -10.53
N ASP A 258 -24.19 -18.18 -9.20
CA ASP A 258 -24.72 -19.18 -8.27
C ASP A 258 -23.92 -20.50 -8.18
N GLU A 259 -22.78 -20.61 -8.87
CA GLU A 259 -21.88 -21.74 -8.72
C GLU A 259 -21.26 -21.75 -7.31
N VAL A 260 -21.32 -22.91 -6.65
CA VAL A 260 -20.68 -23.14 -5.35
C VAL A 260 -19.29 -23.72 -5.58
N LEU A 261 -18.29 -23.06 -5.01
CA LEU A 261 -16.87 -23.34 -5.15
C LEU A 261 -16.27 -23.60 -3.77
N GLU A 262 -15.17 -24.35 -3.73
CA GLU A 262 -14.41 -24.62 -2.52
C GLU A 262 -13.05 -23.92 -2.58
N HIS A 263 -12.73 -23.14 -1.54
CA HIS A 263 -11.38 -22.63 -1.35
C HIS A 263 -10.58 -23.55 -0.41
N MET A 264 -9.28 -23.30 -0.31
CA MET A 264 -8.31 -24.28 0.17
C MET A 264 -8.30 -24.51 1.70
N TYR A 265 -8.92 -23.62 2.48
CA TYR A 265 -8.84 -23.63 3.94
C TYR A 265 -10.22 -23.64 4.58
N PHE A 266 -10.31 -24.15 5.81
CA PHE A 266 -11.57 -24.50 6.45
C PHE A 266 -12.37 -23.31 7.00
N ASP A 267 -11.78 -22.11 7.03
CA ASP A 267 -12.44 -20.87 7.44
C ASP A 267 -12.22 -19.75 6.41
N HIS A 268 -13.07 -18.73 6.50
CA HIS A 268 -12.89 -17.46 5.82
C HIS A 268 -13.48 -16.31 6.63
N MET A 269 -13.08 -15.09 6.27
CA MET A 269 -13.56 -13.85 6.87
C MET A 269 -14.74 -13.31 6.05
N ALA A 270 -15.90 -13.22 6.69
CA ALA A 270 -17.02 -12.46 6.15
C ALA A 270 -16.72 -10.95 6.26
N LEU A 271 -17.19 -10.20 5.27
CA LEU A 271 -16.95 -8.78 5.10
C LEU A 271 -18.28 -8.00 5.08
N ASP A 272 -18.27 -6.84 5.73
CA ASP A 272 -19.39 -5.90 5.77
C ASP A 272 -19.23 -4.82 4.69
N LEU A 273 -20.29 -4.63 3.92
CA LEU A 273 -20.43 -3.60 2.89
C LEU A 273 -21.22 -2.38 3.35
N LYS A 274 -21.72 -2.34 4.59
CA LYS A 274 -22.50 -1.18 5.09
C LYS A 274 -21.66 0.10 5.04
N GLY A 275 -22.12 1.04 4.21
CA GLY A 275 -21.44 2.33 4.00
C GLY A 275 -20.15 2.22 3.18
N ALA A 276 -19.92 1.08 2.53
CA ALA A 276 -18.77 0.86 1.66
C ALA A 276 -19.22 0.81 0.19
N SER A 277 -18.28 1.12 -0.71
CA SER A 277 -18.48 1.17 -2.17
C SER A 277 -18.06 -0.11 -2.89
N GLY A 278 -17.54 -1.09 -2.15
CA GLY A 278 -17.12 -2.36 -2.68
C GLY A 278 -18.28 -3.19 -3.24
N VAL A 279 -17.90 -4.17 -4.04
CA VAL A 279 -18.79 -5.07 -4.76
C VAL A 279 -18.47 -6.50 -4.34
N ALA A 280 -19.43 -7.18 -3.72
CA ALA A 280 -19.32 -8.61 -3.45
C ALA A 280 -19.28 -9.42 -4.75
N VAL A 281 -18.23 -10.21 -4.91
CA VAL A 281 -18.03 -11.14 -6.02
C VAL A 281 -18.31 -12.57 -5.57
N LEU A 282 -17.83 -12.92 -4.37
CA LEU A 282 -18.12 -14.19 -3.70
C LEU A 282 -18.79 -13.92 -2.36
N ALA A 283 -19.70 -14.80 -1.98
CA ALA A 283 -20.29 -14.85 -0.65
C ALA A 283 -20.16 -16.26 -0.07
N ASP A 284 -20.24 -16.38 1.25
CA ASP A 284 -20.34 -17.68 1.90
C ASP A 284 -21.58 -18.43 1.38
N ALA A 285 -21.42 -19.73 1.14
CA ALA A 285 -22.46 -20.52 0.49
C ALA A 285 -23.74 -20.66 1.33
N GLU A 286 -23.63 -20.59 2.66
CA GLU A 286 -24.74 -20.78 3.59
C GLU A 286 -25.34 -19.45 4.04
N THR A 287 -24.55 -18.60 4.69
CA THR A 287 -24.97 -17.33 5.29
C THR A 287 -25.22 -16.23 4.26
N LYS A 288 -24.69 -16.40 3.03
CA LYS A 288 -24.66 -15.38 1.97
C LYS A 288 -23.89 -14.11 2.36
N ALA A 289 -23.09 -14.14 3.42
CA ALA A 289 -22.23 -13.03 3.81
C ALA A 289 -21.11 -12.83 2.77
N PRO A 290 -20.78 -11.59 2.34
CA PRO A 290 -19.70 -11.34 1.40
C PRO A 290 -18.35 -11.86 1.89
N VAL A 291 -17.57 -12.51 1.02
CA VAL A 291 -16.23 -13.05 1.34
C VAL A 291 -15.15 -12.41 0.48
N VAL A 292 -15.41 -12.25 -0.82
CA VAL A 292 -14.48 -11.57 -1.74
C VAL A 292 -15.15 -10.33 -2.30
N ILE A 293 -14.52 -9.19 -2.05
CA ILE A 293 -15.02 -7.88 -2.45
C ILE A 293 -13.99 -7.20 -3.34
N ALA A 294 -14.44 -6.72 -4.49
CA ALA A 294 -13.68 -5.87 -5.39
C ALA A 294 -14.15 -4.42 -5.28
N GLY A 295 -13.24 -3.45 -5.35
CA GLY A 295 -13.59 -2.04 -5.29
C GLY A 295 -12.52 -1.13 -5.89
N GLN A 296 -12.87 0.15 -6.03
CA GLN A 296 -11.96 1.19 -6.51
C GLN A 296 -11.69 2.19 -5.39
N VAL A 297 -10.43 2.59 -5.24
CA VAL A 297 -10.02 3.65 -4.30
C VAL A 297 -9.18 4.64 -5.07
N GLY A 298 -9.71 5.86 -5.24
CA GLY A 298 -9.10 6.86 -6.11
C GLY A 298 -8.89 6.30 -7.52
N ARG A 299 -7.62 6.24 -7.95
CA ARG A 299 -7.23 5.72 -9.27
C ARG A 299 -6.96 4.21 -9.27
N GLY A 300 -6.85 3.58 -8.11
CA GLY A 300 -6.41 2.20 -7.95
C GLY A 300 -7.55 1.24 -7.68
N ARG A 301 -7.23 -0.05 -7.73
CA ARG A 301 -8.19 -1.14 -7.53
C ARG A 301 -7.79 -1.95 -6.29
N VAL A 302 -8.79 -2.44 -5.57
CA VAL A 302 -8.64 -3.18 -4.31
C VAL A 302 -9.45 -4.45 -4.39
N VAL A 303 -8.84 -5.58 -4.04
CA VAL A 303 -9.53 -6.83 -3.74
C VAL A 303 -9.29 -7.16 -2.28
N LEU A 304 -10.38 -7.32 -1.53
CA LEU A 304 -10.37 -7.86 -0.17
C LEU A 304 -10.90 -9.29 -0.26
N ASP A 305 -10.02 -10.26 -0.04
CA ASP A 305 -10.31 -11.69 -0.08
C ASP A 305 -10.28 -12.26 1.33
N GLY A 306 -11.46 -12.53 1.90
CA GLY A 306 -11.59 -13.13 3.21
C GLY A 306 -11.14 -14.59 3.29
N SER A 307 -10.93 -15.27 2.16
CA SER A 307 -10.50 -16.67 2.10
C SER A 307 -8.99 -16.83 2.23
N ILE A 308 -8.52 -18.08 2.23
CA ILE A 308 -7.11 -18.44 2.17
C ILE A 308 -6.85 -19.22 0.88
N ALA A 309 -5.93 -18.73 0.06
CA ALA A 309 -5.55 -19.33 -1.22
C ALA A 309 -4.37 -20.32 -1.11
N TYR A 310 -4.09 -20.86 0.07
CA TYR A 310 -2.98 -21.77 0.30
C TYR A 310 -3.34 -22.74 1.43
N VAL A 311 -2.64 -23.87 1.52
CA VAL A 311 -2.76 -24.81 2.65
C VAL A 311 -1.45 -24.82 3.42
N SER A 312 -1.54 -24.70 4.75
CA SER A 312 -0.43 -25.02 5.65
C SER A 312 -0.55 -26.49 6.06
N LEU A 313 0.41 -27.34 5.70
CA LEU A 313 0.45 -28.73 6.18
C LEU A 313 0.91 -28.76 7.65
N ARG A 314 -0.05 -28.68 8.58
CA ARG A 314 0.17 -29.00 10.00
C ARG A 314 -0.42 -30.36 10.33
N THR A 315 0.24 -31.11 11.20
CA THR A 315 -0.34 -32.32 11.79
C THR A 315 -1.46 -31.96 12.77
N LYS A 316 -2.32 -32.94 13.14
CA LYS A 316 -3.45 -32.75 14.07
C LYS A 316 -3.06 -32.20 15.45
N ASP A 317 -1.82 -32.43 15.88
CA ASP A 317 -1.24 -31.94 17.13
C ASP A 317 -0.58 -30.54 16.99
N GLY A 318 -0.82 -29.84 15.88
CA GLY A 318 -0.35 -28.47 15.65
C GLY A 318 1.15 -28.37 15.36
N LYS A 319 1.87 -29.49 15.40
CA LYS A 319 3.25 -29.59 14.95
C LYS A 319 3.28 -29.39 13.45
N ALA A 320 4.30 -28.66 13.00
CA ALA A 320 4.57 -28.65 11.58
C ALA A 320 4.94 -30.08 11.16
N LEU A 321 4.56 -30.52 9.96
CA LEU A 321 5.06 -31.80 9.38
C LEU A 321 6.61 -31.83 9.22
N ALA A 322 7.27 -30.74 9.63
CA ALA A 322 8.68 -30.36 9.56
C ALA A 322 9.65 -31.42 10.04
N ASP A 323 9.34 -32.10 11.15
CA ASP A 323 10.28 -33.04 11.77
C ASP A 323 10.59 -34.23 10.85
N LYS A 324 9.76 -34.47 9.82
CA LYS A 324 10.00 -35.48 8.77
C LYS A 324 10.61 -34.94 7.48
N LEU A 325 10.52 -33.63 7.18
CA LEU A 325 10.88 -33.06 5.87
C LEU A 325 12.03 -32.04 5.91
N GLY A 326 12.47 -31.59 7.09
CA GLY A 326 13.76 -30.92 7.28
C GLY A 326 13.89 -29.46 6.78
N LYS A 327 12.81 -28.80 6.34
CA LYS A 327 12.83 -27.39 5.93
C LYS A 327 11.56 -26.64 6.32
N THR A 328 11.72 -25.42 6.83
CA THR A 328 10.61 -24.59 7.35
C THR A 328 9.86 -23.79 6.29
N SER A 329 10.35 -23.79 5.04
CA SER A 329 9.70 -23.19 3.87
C SER A 329 8.71 -24.12 3.17
N ASP A 330 8.66 -25.40 3.54
CA ASP A 330 7.97 -26.45 2.78
C ASP A 330 6.53 -26.69 3.29
N PHE A 331 5.97 -25.78 4.09
CA PHE A 331 4.64 -25.94 4.70
C PHE A 331 3.51 -25.34 3.88
N GLU A 332 3.82 -24.44 2.96
CA GLU A 332 2.81 -23.78 2.13
C GLU A 332 2.81 -24.44 0.76
N HIS A 333 1.70 -25.08 0.40
CA HIS A 333 1.48 -25.43 -0.99
C HIS A 333 1.08 -24.19 -1.78
N ALA A 334 1.58 -24.11 -3.01
CA ALA A 334 1.06 -23.17 -3.99
C ALA A 334 -0.47 -23.27 -4.03
N ALA A 335 -1.12 -22.11 -4.21
CA ALA A 335 -2.54 -22.10 -4.53
C ALA A 335 -2.81 -23.05 -5.70
N TYR A 336 -3.92 -23.78 -5.66
CA TYR A 336 -4.36 -24.61 -6.77
C TYR A 336 -5.87 -24.48 -7.01
N GLY A 337 -6.33 -25.02 -8.13
CA GLY A 337 -7.73 -24.98 -8.54
C GLY A 337 -8.31 -23.56 -8.52
N PHE A 338 -9.50 -23.44 -7.95
CA PHE A 338 -10.24 -22.18 -7.87
C PHE A 338 -9.43 -21.05 -7.19
N SER A 339 -8.76 -21.33 -6.07
CA SER A 339 -7.99 -20.30 -5.35
C SER A 339 -6.83 -19.72 -6.18
N ALA A 340 -6.16 -20.54 -7.00
CA ALA A 340 -5.12 -20.06 -7.91
C ALA A 340 -5.69 -19.28 -9.11
N GLU A 341 -6.84 -19.69 -9.61
CA GLU A 341 -7.55 -19.00 -10.69
C GLU A 341 -8.03 -17.63 -10.22
N LEU A 342 -8.68 -17.56 -9.06
CA LEU A 342 -9.11 -16.32 -8.42
C LEU A 342 -7.95 -15.35 -8.22
N LEU A 343 -6.82 -15.82 -7.67
CA LEU A 343 -5.63 -14.99 -7.46
C LEU A 343 -5.07 -14.41 -8.77
N ARG A 344 -4.93 -15.24 -9.82
CA ARG A 344 -4.42 -14.81 -11.13
C ARG A 344 -5.38 -13.84 -11.82
N ASN A 345 -6.69 -14.13 -11.78
CA ASN A 345 -7.72 -13.26 -12.32
C ASN A 345 -7.76 -11.92 -11.57
N ALA A 346 -7.63 -11.95 -10.25
CA ALA A 346 -7.55 -10.74 -9.45
C ALA A 346 -6.33 -9.89 -9.81
N VAL A 347 -5.15 -10.48 -10.02
CA VAL A 347 -3.96 -9.72 -10.46
C VAL A 347 -4.18 -9.05 -11.82
N ARG A 348 -4.77 -9.75 -12.80
CA ARG A 348 -5.12 -9.18 -14.11
C ARG A 348 -6.10 -8.02 -13.99
N TRP A 349 -7.12 -8.19 -13.14
CA TRP A 349 -8.09 -7.13 -12.87
C TRP A 349 -7.45 -5.95 -12.15
N LEU A 350 -6.58 -6.19 -11.18
CA LEU A 350 -5.93 -5.14 -10.40
C LEU A 350 -4.98 -4.28 -11.24
N CYS A 351 -4.33 -4.84 -12.26
CA CYS A 351 -3.44 -4.09 -13.16
C CYS A 351 -4.15 -3.50 -14.39
N GLY A 352 -5.42 -3.85 -14.63
CA GLY A 352 -6.20 -3.38 -15.78
C GLY A 352 -5.82 -4.04 -17.11
N ALA A 353 -5.36 -5.29 -17.08
CA ALA A 353 -4.93 -6.05 -18.26
C ALA A 353 -6.03 -6.94 -18.87
N GLU A 354 -7.30 -6.57 -18.66
CA GLU A 354 -8.48 -7.38 -18.99
C GLU A 354 -9.35 -6.82 -20.12
#